data_AF-A0A5C6CYU1-F1
#
_entry.id   AF-A0A5C6CYU1-F1
#
_cell.length_a   1.000
_cell.length_b   1.000
_cell.length_c   1.000
_cell.angle_alpha   90.00
_cell.angle_beta   90.00
_cell.angle_gamma   90.00
#
_symmetry.space_group_name_H-M   'P 1'
#
loop_
_entity.id
_entity.type
_entity.pdbx_description
1 polymer ?
#
loop_
_entity_poly.entity_id
_entity_poly.type
_entity_poly.pdbx_seq_one_letter_code
_entity_poly.pdbx_strand_id
1 'polypeptide(L)'
;MSTPYSNCHIGGRLNLISFLQALLGVACCANLVSGQIPDLPGWDLVWNDEFSGTSLNTENWVALDRRDSPNNEKQYYHPNQVTVSGGNLQLTAINLPRDGKDFQSGLITSQSLFGPGRFEARIDLPTTQGMWPAFWLNANHIPWPQGGEIDIMENRGSQPNLVSSAYHWQTNPGPCCSQHQYFSDEYTAIEGGQPVNFHNSFHTYTAEWDETIIRYYVDGNLYQTITEAPDRPIFETAKNIIVNVAVGGNFGGDPNGSTVFPQTMLVDYVRYWQREDAPPEPGNNLLSNPGFDDSGGSLNGWSVFGNTIPNVLANDQLVNNGTRALKIFGQFNGPNNLSGASQGVAISEGDSLRALASTRSPSWDSLFGKSNDVTMKIEFYSIFGAAAGSSGFLGEVSQLIHDGSSAEDIWLDHTLEAIAPQDAVEARLSFVFRQPGTDNGAIWIDSTGLFLETFIDGDFDLDNDVDGADFLAWQRDNSVGSLADWQANYSTSATLSAVPEPASYMLALAIICLALGSRHR
;
A
#
# COMPACT_ATOMS: atom_id res chain seq x y z
N MET A 1 -84.41 -39.70 16.85
CA MET A 1 -85.78 -39.15 16.81
C MET A 1 -85.87 -38.05 17.86
N SER A 2 -86.55 -36.93 17.53
CA SER A 2 -86.88 -35.75 18.38
C SER A 2 -85.66 -35.05 19.04
N THR A 3 -85.10 -33.92 18.55
CA THR A 3 -85.66 -32.53 18.46
C THR A 3 -86.52 -32.15 19.68
N PRO A 4 -86.64 -30.88 20.14
CA PRO A 4 -86.57 -29.66 19.32
C PRO A 4 -86.16 -28.34 20.05
N TYR A 5 -86.25 -27.23 19.28
CA TYR A 5 -86.42 -25.82 19.70
C TYR A 5 -85.14 -25.06 20.11
N SER A 6 -84.74 -23.93 19.50
CA SER A 6 -85.48 -22.94 18.69
C SER A 6 -84.60 -22.14 17.70
N ASN A 7 -85.13 -22.03 16.47
CA ASN A 7 -85.18 -20.90 15.51
C ASN A 7 -83.91 -20.15 15.07
N CYS A 8 -83.61 -20.20 13.76
CA CYS A 8 -84.19 -19.28 12.75
C CYS A 8 -83.56 -19.52 11.36
N HIS A 9 -84.36 -19.76 10.32
CA HIS A 9 -83.89 -19.77 8.93
C HIS A 9 -84.24 -18.45 8.23
N ILE A 10 -83.18 -17.75 7.82
CA ILE A 10 -82.92 -17.15 6.51
C ILE A 10 -83.93 -16.13 5.96
N GLY A 11 -83.45 -14.89 5.91
CA GLY A 11 -83.92 -13.85 5.01
C GLY A 11 -83.08 -12.57 5.05
N GLY A 12 -81.80 -12.62 4.60
CA GLY A 12 -81.11 -11.43 4.04
C GLY A 12 -79.89 -10.86 4.78
N ARG A 13 -78.70 -11.10 4.18
CA ARG A 13 -77.44 -10.30 4.13
C ARG A 13 -76.78 -9.74 5.42
N LEU A 14 -75.60 -10.27 5.80
CA LEU A 14 -74.28 -9.57 6.02
C LEU A 14 -73.19 -10.44 6.72
N ASN A 15 -72.02 -10.56 6.06
CA ASN A 15 -70.60 -10.55 6.52
C ASN A 15 -69.97 -11.55 7.53
N LEU A 16 -68.78 -12.08 7.16
CA LEU A 16 -67.64 -12.20 8.08
C LEU A 16 -66.26 -12.04 7.38
N ILE A 17 -65.47 -11.16 7.97
CA ILE A 17 -64.07 -10.78 7.75
C ILE A 17 -63.14 -11.99 7.83
N SER A 18 -62.37 -12.26 6.76
CA SER A 18 -61.07 -12.97 6.72
C SER A 18 -60.65 -13.11 5.26
N PHE A 19 -59.54 -12.47 4.83
CA PHE A 19 -58.52 -12.99 3.90
C PHE A 19 -57.59 -11.85 3.41
N LEU A 20 -56.27 -12.11 3.49
CA LEU A 20 -55.09 -11.33 3.06
C LEU A 20 -54.84 -10.03 3.85
N GLN A 21 -53.98 -9.98 4.88
CA GLN A 21 -52.52 -10.17 4.89
C GLN A 21 -51.77 -9.50 3.73
N ALA A 22 -50.78 -8.67 4.12
CA ALA A 22 -49.74 -8.00 3.33
C ALA A 22 -50.10 -6.67 2.64
N LEU A 23 -50.37 -5.64 3.45
CA LEU A 23 -50.06 -4.24 3.12
C LEU A 23 -49.36 -3.60 4.33
N LEU A 24 -48.24 -4.19 4.75
CA LEU A 24 -47.18 -3.39 5.35
C LEU A 24 -46.31 -2.93 4.19
N GLY A 25 -46.24 -1.61 3.99
CA GLY A 25 -45.31 -1.00 3.08
C GLY A 25 -43.90 -1.47 3.43
N VAL A 26 -43.37 -2.37 2.60
CA VAL A 26 -41.94 -2.56 2.47
C VAL A 26 -41.44 -1.28 1.81
N ALA A 27 -41.16 -0.27 2.63
CA ALA A 27 -40.08 0.64 2.30
C ALA A 27 -38.85 -0.26 2.20
N CYS A 28 -38.59 -0.75 0.98
CA CYS A 28 -37.32 -1.35 0.64
C CYS A 28 -36.34 -0.18 0.65
N CYS A 29 -35.92 0.21 1.86
CA CYS A 29 -34.62 0.82 2.02
C CYS A 29 -33.67 -0.23 1.47
N ALA A 30 -33.28 -0.07 0.21
CA ALA A 30 -32.05 -0.63 -0.27
C ALA A 30 -30.99 -0.09 0.68
N ASN A 31 -30.66 -0.89 1.70
CA ASN A 31 -29.38 -0.77 2.35
C ASN A 31 -28.39 -1.13 1.24
N LEU A 32 -27.99 -0.12 0.47
CA LEU A 32 -26.68 -0.11 -0.15
C LEU A 32 -25.75 -0.28 1.05
N VAL A 33 -25.34 -1.52 1.29
CA VAL A 33 -24.15 -1.78 2.07
C VAL A 33 -23.06 -1.16 1.22
N SER A 34 -22.72 0.10 1.49
CA SER A 34 -21.43 0.59 1.05
C SER A 34 -20.46 -0.37 1.73
N GLY A 35 -19.74 -1.16 0.94
CA GLY A 35 -18.66 -1.96 1.48
C GLY A 35 -17.79 -0.99 2.26
N GLN A 36 -17.68 -1.19 3.58
CA GLN A 36 -16.74 -0.41 4.35
C GLN A 36 -15.37 -0.67 3.73
N ILE A 37 -14.69 0.39 3.29
CA ILE A 37 -13.35 0.26 2.73
C ILE A 37 -12.50 -0.37 3.85
N PRO A 38 -11.82 -1.50 3.59
CA PRO A 38 -11.02 -2.14 4.62
C PRO A 38 -9.98 -1.15 5.16
N ASP A 39 -9.90 -1.07 6.48
CA ASP A 39 -8.79 -0.41 7.13
C ASP A 39 -7.53 -1.24 6.86
N LEU A 40 -6.50 -0.60 6.31
CA LEU A 40 -5.23 -1.23 5.97
C LEU A 40 -4.20 -0.67 6.94
N PRO A 41 -3.78 -1.44 7.96
CA PRO A 41 -2.81 -0.96 8.93
C PRO A 41 -1.54 -0.43 8.25
N GLY A 42 -1.09 0.77 8.65
CA GLY A 42 0.09 1.43 8.07
C GLY A 42 -0.20 2.12 6.72
N TRP A 43 -1.46 2.26 6.33
CA TRP A 43 -1.87 2.86 5.06
C TRP A 43 -3.10 3.76 5.20
N ASP A 44 -2.92 5.04 4.94
CA ASP A 44 -4.01 6.00 4.87
C ASP A 44 -4.67 5.96 3.48
N LEU A 45 -5.98 5.73 3.44
CA LEU A 45 -6.75 5.86 2.20
C LEU A 45 -6.85 7.34 1.80
N VAL A 46 -6.10 7.73 0.77
CA VAL A 46 -6.04 9.13 0.30
C VAL A 46 -7.02 9.39 -0.84
N TRP A 47 -7.23 8.41 -1.71
CA TRP A 47 -8.09 8.59 -2.88
C TRP A 47 -8.75 7.28 -3.31
N ASN A 48 -10.00 7.37 -3.79
CA ASN A 48 -10.72 6.23 -4.35
C ASN A 48 -11.79 6.65 -5.36
N ASP A 49 -12.16 5.69 -6.22
CA ASP A 49 -13.40 5.71 -6.98
C ASP A 49 -14.05 4.32 -6.92
N GLU A 50 -15.20 4.25 -6.25
CA GLU A 50 -16.02 3.04 -6.08
C GLU A 50 -17.06 2.85 -7.19
N PHE A 51 -17.05 3.72 -8.22
CA PHE A 51 -17.94 3.67 -9.38
C PHE A 51 -19.43 3.47 -9.06
N SER A 52 -19.87 3.98 -7.89
CA SER A 52 -21.23 3.81 -7.36
C SER A 52 -22.28 4.70 -8.04
N GLY A 53 -21.82 5.63 -8.89
CA GLY A 53 -22.68 6.54 -9.66
C GLY A 53 -23.33 5.89 -10.89
N THR A 54 -23.90 6.74 -11.76
CA THR A 54 -24.54 6.33 -13.02
C THR A 54 -23.78 6.78 -14.26
N SER A 55 -22.61 7.38 -14.08
CA SER A 55 -21.74 7.90 -15.13
C SER A 55 -20.31 8.01 -14.61
N LEU A 56 -19.34 8.07 -15.52
CA LEU A 56 -17.94 8.31 -15.16
C LEU A 56 -17.82 9.62 -14.38
N ASN A 57 -17.14 9.60 -13.23
CA ASN A 57 -16.82 10.81 -12.51
C ASN A 57 -15.73 11.58 -13.26
N THR A 58 -16.11 12.69 -13.91
CA THR A 58 -15.17 13.50 -14.71
C THR A 58 -14.24 14.36 -13.85
N GLU A 59 -14.47 14.49 -12.55
CA GLU A 59 -13.48 15.09 -11.64
C GLU A 59 -12.30 14.14 -11.43
N ASN A 60 -12.57 12.83 -11.42
CA ASN A 60 -11.57 11.79 -11.25
C ASN A 60 -10.89 11.40 -12.57
N TRP A 61 -11.65 11.32 -13.67
CA TRP A 61 -11.21 10.62 -14.87
C TRP A 61 -11.44 11.40 -16.16
N VAL A 62 -10.55 11.14 -17.13
CA VAL A 62 -10.75 11.48 -18.54
C VAL A 62 -10.89 10.19 -19.35
N ALA A 63 -12.01 10.02 -20.04
CA ALA A 63 -12.15 9.00 -21.08
C ALA A 63 -11.53 9.51 -22.39
N LEU A 64 -10.54 8.78 -22.94
CA LEU A 64 -9.82 9.26 -24.11
C LEU A 64 -10.56 8.98 -25.42
N ASP A 65 -10.49 9.97 -26.32
CA ASP A 65 -10.86 9.88 -27.74
C ASP A 65 -9.56 9.82 -28.55
N ARG A 66 -9.01 8.61 -28.72
CA ARG A 66 -7.65 8.38 -29.20
C ARG A 66 -7.61 7.31 -30.29
N ARG A 67 -7.17 7.71 -31.48
CA ARG A 67 -7.03 6.83 -32.64
C ARG A 67 -5.84 5.88 -32.57
N ASP A 68 -4.66 6.37 -32.15
CA ASP A 68 -3.39 5.67 -32.35
C ASP A 68 -2.65 5.39 -31.03
N SER A 69 -2.20 4.15 -30.85
CA SER A 69 -1.41 3.68 -29.70
C SER A 69 -0.04 3.13 -30.15
N PRO A 70 0.97 3.03 -29.26
CA PRO A 70 2.33 2.71 -29.66
C PRO A 70 2.57 1.23 -29.98
N ASN A 71 1.72 0.30 -29.53
CA ASN A 71 2.03 -1.14 -29.49
C ASN A 71 1.38 -1.93 -30.63
N ASN A 72 1.20 -1.31 -31.80
CA ASN A 72 0.53 -1.89 -32.99
C ASN A 72 -0.94 -2.30 -32.76
N GLU A 73 -1.58 -1.72 -31.76
CA GLU A 73 -2.97 -1.93 -31.38
C GLU A 73 -3.98 -1.54 -32.50
N LYS A 74 -5.11 -2.22 -32.52
CA LYS A 74 -6.11 -2.18 -33.62
C LYS A 74 -7.39 -1.43 -33.27
N GLN A 75 -7.60 -1.07 -32.01
CA GLN A 75 -8.74 -0.28 -31.57
C GLN A 75 -8.54 1.22 -31.81
N TYR A 76 -9.66 1.92 -31.89
CA TYR A 76 -9.81 3.33 -31.57
C TYR A 76 -10.36 3.43 -30.14
N TYR A 77 -9.68 4.11 -29.23
CA TYR A 77 -10.26 4.39 -27.91
C TYR A 77 -11.31 5.50 -28.03
N HIS A 78 -12.55 5.22 -27.62
CA HIS A 78 -13.66 6.15 -27.77
C HIS A 78 -14.43 6.32 -26.46
N PRO A 79 -14.80 7.54 -26.03
CA PRO A 79 -15.49 7.77 -24.77
C PRO A 79 -16.81 6.99 -24.60
N ASN A 80 -17.54 6.72 -25.67
CA ASN A 80 -18.77 5.90 -25.59
C ASN A 80 -18.53 4.43 -25.20
N GLN A 81 -17.28 3.95 -25.21
CA GLN A 81 -16.92 2.62 -24.72
C GLN A 81 -16.55 2.63 -23.23
N VAL A 82 -16.72 3.78 -22.55
CA VAL A 82 -16.52 3.94 -21.12
C VAL A 82 -17.87 4.27 -20.49
N THR A 83 -18.37 3.37 -19.67
CA THR A 83 -19.65 3.59 -18.95
C THR A 83 -19.50 3.22 -17.48
N VAL A 84 -20.35 3.77 -16.63
CA VAL A 84 -20.48 3.35 -15.23
C VAL A 84 -21.91 2.92 -15.01
N SER A 85 -22.10 1.66 -14.63
CA SER A 85 -23.43 1.16 -14.27
C SER A 85 -23.33 -0.09 -13.41
N GLY A 86 -24.31 -0.26 -12.51
CA GLY A 86 -24.35 -1.41 -11.60
C GLY A 86 -23.21 -1.44 -10.60
N GLY A 87 -22.71 -0.27 -10.17
CA GLY A 87 -21.58 -0.16 -9.25
C GLY A 87 -20.21 -0.47 -9.87
N ASN A 88 -20.10 -0.46 -11.20
CA ASN A 88 -18.86 -0.79 -11.88
C ASN A 88 -18.59 0.19 -13.01
N LEU A 89 -17.32 0.54 -13.20
CA LEU A 89 -16.79 1.00 -14.47
C LEU A 89 -16.79 -0.16 -15.47
N GLN A 90 -17.16 0.14 -16.71
CA GLN A 90 -17.20 -0.83 -17.81
C GLN A 90 -16.46 -0.25 -19.01
N LEU A 91 -15.41 -0.96 -19.44
CA LEU A 91 -14.65 -0.66 -20.66
C LEU A 91 -14.96 -1.73 -21.69
N THR A 92 -15.68 -1.37 -22.76
CA THR A 92 -16.20 -2.34 -23.73
C THR A 92 -15.43 -2.27 -25.06
N ALA A 93 -14.82 -3.39 -25.45
CA ALA A 93 -14.27 -3.58 -26.78
C ALA A 93 -15.35 -4.11 -27.74
N ILE A 94 -15.50 -3.44 -28.88
CA ILE A 94 -16.47 -3.79 -29.93
C ILE A 94 -15.84 -3.84 -31.31
N ASN A 95 -16.38 -4.70 -32.17
CA ASN A 95 -16.06 -4.75 -33.60
C ASN A 95 -16.93 -3.75 -34.38
N LEU A 96 -16.61 -2.46 -34.20
CA LEU A 96 -17.26 -1.35 -34.90
C LEU A 96 -16.20 -0.41 -35.47
N PRO A 97 -15.98 -0.43 -36.80
CA PRO A 97 -14.94 0.37 -37.42
C PRO A 97 -15.11 1.87 -37.19
N ARG A 98 -13.98 2.56 -36.99
CA ARG A 98 -13.91 4.02 -36.85
C ARG A 98 -12.56 4.56 -37.30
N ASP A 99 -12.57 5.60 -38.14
CA ASP A 99 -11.37 6.34 -38.57
C ASP A 99 -10.19 5.45 -39.04
N GLY A 100 -10.50 4.36 -39.73
CA GLY A 100 -9.51 3.41 -40.25
C GLY A 100 -8.94 2.44 -39.21
N LYS A 101 -9.58 2.32 -38.05
CA LYS A 101 -9.43 1.22 -37.09
C LYS A 101 -10.66 0.31 -37.20
N ASP A 102 -10.47 -0.99 -37.00
CA ASP A 102 -11.54 -1.99 -37.13
C ASP A 102 -12.38 -2.11 -35.84
N PHE A 103 -11.78 -1.75 -34.70
CA PHE A 103 -12.38 -1.92 -33.38
C PHE A 103 -12.50 -0.59 -32.64
N GLN A 104 -13.41 -0.53 -31.67
CA GLN A 104 -13.45 0.51 -30.66
C GLN A 104 -13.27 -0.09 -29.27
N SER A 105 -12.68 0.66 -28.35
CA SER A 105 -12.55 0.24 -26.95
C SER A 105 -12.50 1.42 -25.98
N GLY A 106 -12.45 1.14 -24.68
CA GLY A 106 -12.36 2.13 -23.61
C GLY A 106 -10.96 2.28 -23.02
N LEU A 107 -10.59 3.52 -22.71
CA LEU A 107 -9.42 3.87 -21.89
C LEU A 107 -9.78 5.10 -21.05
N ILE A 108 -9.49 5.02 -19.75
CA ILE A 108 -9.55 6.17 -18.85
C ILE A 108 -8.17 6.45 -18.25
N THR A 109 -7.92 7.72 -17.95
CA THR A 109 -6.76 8.16 -17.19
C THR A 109 -7.20 9.11 -16.07
N SER A 110 -6.55 9.03 -14.91
CA SER A 110 -6.87 9.90 -13.79
C SER A 110 -6.51 11.35 -14.10
N GLN A 111 -7.31 12.31 -13.61
CA GLN A 111 -6.95 13.72 -13.64
C GLN A 111 -5.80 14.03 -12.69
N SER A 112 -5.80 13.39 -11.52
CA SER A 112 -4.76 13.53 -10.50
C SER A 112 -3.49 12.74 -10.85
N LEU A 113 -2.38 13.21 -10.31
CA LEU A 113 -1.10 12.51 -10.25
C LEU A 113 -0.90 11.97 -8.83
N PHE A 114 -0.33 10.78 -8.73
CA PHE A 114 -0.10 10.09 -7.46
C PHE A 114 1.38 9.78 -7.30
N GLY A 115 1.92 10.07 -6.12
CA GLY A 115 3.29 9.68 -5.77
C GLY A 115 3.37 8.20 -5.39
N PRO A 116 4.49 7.80 -4.77
CA PRO A 116 4.62 6.48 -4.18
C PRO A 116 3.44 6.14 -3.24
N GLY A 117 3.09 4.87 -3.15
CA GLY A 117 1.99 4.38 -2.33
C GLY A 117 1.47 3.02 -2.78
N ARG A 118 0.31 2.63 -2.24
CA ARG A 118 -0.40 1.40 -2.59
C ARG A 118 -1.52 1.72 -3.55
N PHE A 119 -1.54 1.05 -4.69
CA PHE A 119 -2.55 1.17 -5.73
C PHE A 119 -3.25 -0.17 -5.88
N GLU A 120 -4.57 -0.21 -5.72
CA GLU A 120 -5.36 -1.43 -5.88
C GLU A 120 -6.56 -1.18 -6.78
N ALA A 121 -6.84 -2.14 -7.65
CA ALA A 121 -8.11 -2.19 -8.37
C ALA A 121 -8.70 -3.59 -8.29
N ARG A 122 -10.02 -3.65 -8.13
CA ARG A 122 -10.77 -4.90 -8.16
C ARG A 122 -11.46 -5.04 -9.51
N ILE A 123 -11.00 -6.00 -10.31
CA ILE A 123 -11.28 -6.07 -11.75
C ILE A 123 -11.74 -7.47 -12.14
N ASP A 124 -12.76 -7.55 -12.98
CA ASP A 124 -13.11 -8.74 -13.77
C ASP A 124 -12.67 -8.53 -15.23
N LEU A 125 -11.79 -9.42 -15.70
CA LEU A 125 -11.10 -9.26 -16.98
C LEU A 125 -11.89 -9.85 -18.16
N PRO A 126 -11.84 -9.21 -19.33
CA PRO A 126 -12.39 -9.76 -20.56
C PRO A 126 -11.58 -10.98 -21.02
N THR A 127 -12.24 -11.85 -21.78
CA THR A 127 -11.63 -13.05 -22.35
C THR A 127 -11.62 -12.98 -23.87
N THR A 128 -10.96 -13.93 -24.53
CA THR A 128 -10.82 -14.11 -25.98
C THR A 128 -9.49 -13.65 -26.58
N GLN A 129 -9.13 -14.28 -27.70
CA GLN A 129 -7.94 -13.94 -28.47
C GLN A 129 -7.94 -12.48 -28.90
N GLY A 130 -6.84 -11.79 -28.62
CA GLY A 130 -6.61 -10.41 -29.03
C GLY A 130 -7.15 -9.35 -28.07
N MET A 131 -7.71 -9.72 -26.91
CA MET A 131 -7.94 -8.75 -25.83
C MET A 131 -6.67 -8.55 -25.01
N TRP A 132 -6.41 -7.31 -24.65
CA TRP A 132 -5.30 -6.90 -23.79
C TRP A 132 -5.80 -5.86 -22.77
N PRO A 133 -6.48 -6.30 -21.69
CA PRO A 133 -6.82 -5.43 -20.56
C PRO A 133 -5.56 -5.05 -19.76
N ALA A 134 -5.54 -3.83 -19.23
CA ALA A 134 -4.45 -3.31 -18.41
C ALA A 134 -4.93 -2.35 -17.31
N PHE A 135 -4.26 -2.41 -16.16
CA PHE A 135 -4.30 -1.44 -15.06
C PHE A 135 -2.86 -1.08 -14.71
N TRP A 136 -2.50 0.18 -14.88
CA TRP A 136 -1.10 0.61 -14.90
C TRP A 136 -0.94 2.08 -14.55
N LEU A 137 0.29 2.48 -14.23
CA LEU A 137 0.67 3.83 -13.85
C LEU A 137 1.72 4.37 -14.80
N ASN A 138 1.54 5.59 -15.29
CA ASN A 138 2.53 6.27 -16.12
C ASN A 138 2.61 7.77 -15.82
N ALA A 139 3.81 8.33 -15.89
CA ALA A 139 4.04 9.76 -15.78
C ALA A 139 3.76 10.45 -17.14
N ASN A 140 2.48 10.60 -17.51
CA ASN A 140 2.09 11.14 -18.83
C ASN A 140 2.61 12.57 -19.11
N HIS A 141 3.06 13.28 -18.08
CA HIS A 141 3.64 14.62 -18.18
C HIS A 141 5.16 14.62 -18.48
N ILE A 142 5.79 13.44 -18.52
CA ILE A 142 7.21 13.23 -18.81
C ILE A 142 7.35 12.33 -20.05
N PRO A 143 8.35 12.56 -20.93
CA PRO A 143 8.61 11.67 -22.05
C PRO A 143 8.92 10.24 -21.58
N TRP A 144 8.16 9.26 -22.07
CA TRP A 144 8.43 7.86 -21.79
C TRP A 144 9.80 7.40 -22.34
N PRO A 145 10.57 6.55 -21.64
CA PRO A 145 10.29 5.93 -20.33
C PRO A 145 10.94 6.68 -19.15
N GLN A 146 11.20 8.00 -19.26
CA GLN A 146 11.99 8.75 -18.28
C GLN A 146 11.32 8.89 -16.90
N GLY A 147 9.99 8.86 -16.85
CA GLY A 147 9.25 8.96 -15.59
C GLY A 147 8.93 7.61 -14.95
N GLY A 148 9.36 6.50 -15.55
CA GLY A 148 8.98 5.14 -15.17
C GLY A 148 7.51 4.81 -15.46
N GLU A 149 7.25 3.55 -15.75
CA GLU A 149 5.91 2.98 -15.95
C GLU A 149 5.78 1.70 -15.13
N ILE A 150 4.68 1.58 -14.38
CA ILE A 150 4.37 0.47 -13.47
C ILE A 150 3.10 -0.20 -13.97
N ASP A 151 3.23 -1.35 -14.59
CA ASP A 151 2.10 -2.16 -15.04
C ASP A 151 1.68 -3.07 -13.90
N ILE A 152 0.62 -2.67 -13.20
CA ILE A 152 0.10 -3.39 -12.03
C ILE A 152 -0.55 -4.70 -12.48
N MET A 153 -1.30 -4.68 -13.57
CA MET A 153 -1.86 -5.87 -14.19
C MET A 153 -1.98 -5.68 -15.69
N GLU A 154 -1.43 -6.63 -16.43
CA GLU A 154 -1.73 -6.91 -17.82
C GLU A 154 -2.20 -8.36 -17.98
N ASN A 155 -3.11 -8.60 -18.91
CA ASN A 155 -3.52 -9.96 -19.28
C ASN A 155 -3.61 -10.11 -20.79
N ARG A 156 -3.30 -11.33 -21.27
CA ARG A 156 -3.63 -11.76 -22.63
C ARG A 156 -4.97 -12.47 -22.56
N GLY A 157 -6.01 -11.97 -23.22
CA GLY A 157 -7.36 -12.55 -23.13
C GLY A 157 -7.48 -14.00 -23.59
N SER A 158 -6.48 -14.55 -24.29
CA SER A 158 -6.37 -15.98 -24.61
C SER A 158 -5.75 -16.84 -23.50
N GLN A 159 -5.31 -16.23 -22.40
CA GLN A 159 -4.64 -16.86 -21.26
C GLN A 159 -5.43 -16.55 -19.96
N PRO A 160 -6.52 -17.29 -19.68
CA PRO A 160 -7.40 -17.02 -18.53
C PRO A 160 -6.74 -17.22 -17.17
N ASN A 161 -5.69 -18.03 -17.08
CA ASN A 161 -5.08 -18.42 -15.81
C ASN A 161 -3.76 -17.71 -15.52
N LEU A 162 -3.47 -16.61 -16.22
CA LEU A 162 -2.19 -15.92 -16.15
C LEU A 162 -2.37 -14.40 -16.18
N VAL A 163 -1.69 -13.68 -15.31
CA VAL A 163 -1.55 -12.21 -15.37
C VAL A 163 -0.08 -11.84 -15.33
N SER A 164 0.26 -10.62 -15.76
CA SER A 164 1.63 -10.13 -15.75
C SER A 164 1.70 -8.74 -15.13
N SER A 165 2.84 -8.44 -14.51
CA SER A 165 3.20 -7.10 -14.07
C SER A 165 4.60 -6.76 -14.61
N ALA A 166 4.83 -5.48 -14.86
CA ALA A 166 6.09 -5.01 -15.39
C ALA A 166 6.45 -3.64 -14.82
N TYR A 167 7.76 -3.38 -14.74
CA TYR A 167 8.29 -2.04 -14.53
C TYR A 167 9.17 -1.68 -15.72
N HIS A 168 8.90 -0.52 -16.31
CA HIS A 168 9.63 0.04 -17.45
C HIS A 168 10.38 1.30 -17.02
N TRP A 169 11.64 1.41 -17.39
CA TRP A 169 12.48 2.57 -17.05
C TRP A 169 13.48 2.88 -18.16
N GLN A 170 14.20 3.99 -17.98
CA GLN A 170 15.36 4.34 -18.80
C GLN A 170 16.65 4.14 -18.01
N THR A 171 17.66 3.53 -18.65
CA THR A 171 19.04 3.62 -18.17
C THR A 171 19.76 4.78 -18.87
N ASN A 172 20.56 5.54 -18.10
CA ASN A 172 21.35 6.71 -18.50
C ASN A 172 20.54 7.96 -18.93
N PRO A 173 20.53 9.06 -18.14
CA PRO A 173 19.98 10.34 -18.57
C PRO A 173 20.93 11.01 -19.59
N GLY A 174 20.57 10.99 -20.87
CA GLY A 174 21.33 11.67 -21.93
C GLY A 174 20.64 11.62 -23.31
N PRO A 175 20.88 12.62 -24.19
CA PRO A 175 20.10 12.82 -25.42
C PRO A 175 20.35 11.79 -26.53
N CYS A 176 21.34 10.90 -26.42
CA CYS A 176 21.73 9.99 -27.50
C CYS A 176 21.45 8.50 -27.24
N CYS A 177 21.10 8.10 -26.02
CA CYS A 177 21.10 6.69 -25.61
C CYS A 177 20.03 6.35 -24.56
N SER A 178 18.82 6.90 -24.64
CA SER A 178 17.69 6.44 -23.81
C SER A 178 17.37 4.98 -24.13
N GLN A 179 17.99 4.04 -23.42
CA GLN A 179 17.70 2.63 -23.56
C GLN A 179 16.54 2.30 -22.63
N HIS A 180 15.36 2.13 -23.23
CA HIS A 180 14.24 1.49 -22.56
C HIS A 180 14.70 0.14 -22.01
N GLN A 181 14.49 -0.05 -20.72
CA GLN A 181 14.66 -1.31 -20.01
C GLN A 181 13.34 -1.68 -19.37
N TYR A 182 13.18 -2.97 -19.11
CA TYR A 182 12.03 -3.44 -18.37
C TYR A 182 12.33 -4.73 -17.63
N PHE A 183 11.54 -4.96 -16.59
CA PHE A 183 11.53 -6.19 -15.83
C PHE A 183 10.08 -6.58 -15.63
N SER A 184 9.73 -7.81 -15.96
CA SER A 184 8.37 -8.32 -15.89
C SER A 184 8.35 -9.72 -15.30
N ASP A 185 7.26 -10.08 -14.65
CA ASP A 185 7.00 -11.46 -14.23
C ASP A 185 5.53 -11.82 -14.54
N GLU A 186 5.22 -13.11 -14.47
CA GLU A 186 3.89 -13.65 -14.72
C GLU A 186 3.40 -14.44 -13.51
N TYR A 187 2.13 -14.27 -13.15
CA TYR A 187 1.50 -14.94 -12.03
C TYR A 187 0.46 -15.95 -12.47
N THR A 188 0.46 -17.10 -11.79
CA THR A 188 -0.60 -18.10 -11.86
C THR A 188 -0.95 -18.53 -10.43
N ALA A 189 -2.21 -18.82 -10.16
CA ALA A 189 -2.67 -19.32 -8.87
C ALA A 189 -3.37 -20.67 -9.00
N ILE A 190 -3.33 -21.45 -7.92
CA ILE A 190 -4.05 -22.71 -7.79
C ILE A 190 -5.00 -22.62 -6.60
N GLU A 191 -6.29 -22.78 -6.84
CA GLU A 191 -7.32 -22.84 -5.80
C GLU A 191 -8.07 -24.18 -5.90
N GLY A 192 -8.22 -24.90 -4.79
CA GLY A 192 -8.87 -26.22 -4.80
C GLY A 192 -8.20 -27.25 -5.70
N GLY A 193 -6.91 -27.07 -6.02
CA GLY A 193 -6.16 -27.92 -6.95
C GLY A 193 -6.43 -27.65 -8.43
N GLN A 194 -7.08 -26.54 -8.78
CA GLN A 194 -7.31 -26.11 -10.16
C GLN A 194 -6.70 -24.72 -10.41
N PRO A 195 -6.24 -24.41 -11.64
CA PRO A 195 -5.83 -23.07 -12.00
C PRO A 195 -6.95 -22.05 -11.82
N VAL A 196 -6.65 -20.96 -11.11
CA VAL A 196 -7.57 -19.83 -10.95
C VAL A 196 -7.78 -19.18 -12.30
N ASN A 197 -9.03 -18.90 -12.65
CA ASN A 197 -9.40 -18.16 -13.85
C ASN A 197 -9.62 -16.70 -13.46
N PHE A 198 -8.81 -15.80 -14.03
CA PHE A 198 -8.90 -14.36 -13.78
C PHE A 198 -9.97 -13.67 -14.66
N HIS A 199 -10.71 -14.44 -15.48
CA HIS A 199 -11.81 -13.97 -16.32
C HIS A 199 -13.16 -14.41 -15.75
N ASN A 200 -14.18 -13.56 -15.87
CA ASN A 200 -15.56 -13.77 -15.38
C ASN A 200 -15.69 -13.86 -13.85
N SER A 201 -14.72 -13.30 -13.13
CA SER A 201 -14.74 -13.11 -11.68
C SER A 201 -13.83 -11.95 -11.32
N PHE A 202 -14.18 -11.26 -10.24
CA PHE A 202 -13.37 -10.16 -9.73
C PHE A 202 -12.17 -10.67 -8.92
N HIS A 203 -11.00 -10.11 -9.21
CA HIS A 203 -9.76 -10.28 -8.47
C HIS A 203 -9.18 -8.91 -8.10
N THR A 204 -8.39 -8.84 -7.03
CA THR A 204 -7.67 -7.61 -6.69
C THR A 204 -6.26 -7.63 -7.27
N TYR A 205 -5.89 -6.52 -7.91
CA TYR A 205 -4.57 -6.32 -8.50
C TYR A 205 -3.93 -5.13 -7.81
N THR A 206 -2.78 -5.33 -7.19
CA THR A 206 -2.14 -4.31 -6.35
C THR A 206 -0.69 -4.10 -6.74
N ALA A 207 -0.24 -2.84 -6.72
CA ALA A 207 1.15 -2.50 -6.58
C ALA A 207 1.37 -1.64 -5.33
N GLU A 208 2.36 -1.99 -4.51
CA GLU A 208 2.94 -1.10 -3.51
C GLU A 208 4.27 -0.60 -4.06
N TRP A 209 4.44 0.71 -4.09
CA TRP A 209 5.59 1.35 -4.70
C TRP A 209 6.14 2.41 -3.75
N ASP A 210 7.43 2.32 -3.43
CA ASP A 210 8.22 3.35 -2.74
C ASP A 210 9.49 3.70 -3.53
N GLU A 211 10.38 4.50 -2.94
CA GLU A 211 11.64 4.97 -3.56
C GLU A 211 12.57 3.82 -3.94
N THR A 212 12.50 2.70 -3.23
CA THR A 212 13.47 1.60 -3.32
C THR A 212 12.87 0.26 -3.74
N ILE A 213 11.53 0.12 -3.72
CA ILE A 213 10.89 -1.15 -4.00
C ILE A 213 9.51 -1.00 -4.65
N ILE A 214 9.20 -1.94 -5.56
CA ILE A 214 7.86 -2.16 -6.09
C ILE A 214 7.46 -3.62 -5.79
N ARG A 215 6.30 -3.82 -5.19
CA ARG A 215 5.72 -5.14 -4.89
C ARG A 215 4.39 -5.29 -5.60
N TYR A 216 4.21 -6.42 -6.30
CA TYR A 216 2.98 -6.73 -7.01
C TYR A 216 2.23 -7.87 -6.34
N TYR A 217 0.91 -7.70 -6.22
CA TYR A 217 0.03 -8.66 -5.57
C TYR A 217 -1.19 -8.98 -6.44
N VAL A 218 -1.64 -10.22 -6.37
CA VAL A 218 -2.93 -10.67 -6.89
C VAL A 218 -3.70 -11.35 -5.77
N ASP A 219 -4.88 -10.84 -5.45
CA ASP A 219 -5.70 -11.31 -4.32
C ASP A 219 -4.93 -11.32 -2.99
N GLY A 220 -4.09 -10.29 -2.77
CA GLY A 220 -3.21 -10.18 -1.60
C GLY A 220 -1.96 -11.05 -1.65
N ASN A 221 -1.80 -11.93 -2.64
CA ASN A 221 -0.62 -12.78 -2.78
C ASN A 221 0.51 -12.01 -3.46
N LEU A 222 1.59 -11.72 -2.71
CA LEU A 222 2.83 -11.18 -3.26
C LEU A 222 3.44 -12.19 -4.22
N TYR A 223 3.71 -11.78 -5.46
CA TYR A 223 4.32 -12.67 -6.45
C TYR A 223 5.56 -12.08 -7.12
N GLN A 224 5.71 -10.76 -7.12
CA GLN A 224 6.88 -10.12 -7.70
C GLN A 224 7.33 -8.96 -6.82
N THR A 225 8.65 -8.84 -6.66
CA THR A 225 9.31 -7.73 -5.98
C THR A 225 10.44 -7.22 -6.85
N ILE A 226 10.47 -5.90 -7.06
CA ILE A 226 11.50 -5.20 -7.81
C ILE A 226 12.16 -4.22 -6.85
N THR A 227 13.40 -4.49 -6.46
CA THR A 227 14.21 -3.57 -5.65
C THR A 227 15.02 -2.64 -6.57
N GLU A 228 15.26 -1.41 -6.14
CA GLU A 228 16.15 -0.49 -6.81
C GLU A 228 17.56 -1.10 -6.95
N ALA A 229 18.20 -0.82 -8.08
CA ALA A 229 19.61 -1.09 -8.31
C ALA A 229 20.21 0.03 -9.16
N PRO A 230 21.55 0.21 -9.18
CA PRO A 230 22.19 1.25 -10.00
C PRO A 230 21.82 1.22 -11.50
N ASP A 231 21.47 0.05 -12.04
CA ASP A 231 21.01 -0.16 -13.41
C ASP A 231 19.48 -0.28 -13.54
N ARG A 232 18.75 -0.21 -12.42
CA ARG A 232 17.29 -0.25 -12.30
C ARG A 232 16.82 0.79 -11.28
N PRO A 233 16.88 2.08 -11.61
CA PRO A 233 16.32 3.14 -10.77
C PRO A 233 14.81 3.00 -10.66
N ILE A 234 14.26 3.27 -9.48
CA ILE A 234 12.82 3.37 -9.27
C ILE A 234 12.44 4.85 -9.23
N PHE A 235 11.65 5.29 -10.20
CA PHE A 235 11.34 6.71 -10.36
C PHE A 235 10.13 7.13 -9.52
N GLU A 236 10.36 7.93 -8.49
CA GLU A 236 9.39 8.65 -7.63
C GLU A 236 8.46 9.64 -8.36
N THR A 237 8.68 9.85 -9.66
CA THR A 237 7.88 10.79 -10.46
C THR A 237 6.40 10.43 -10.37
N ALA A 238 5.58 11.40 -9.95
CA ALA A 238 4.15 11.20 -9.78
C ALA A 238 3.49 10.71 -11.07
N LYS A 239 2.57 9.75 -10.97
CA LYS A 239 1.99 9.03 -12.11
C LYS A 239 0.48 9.20 -12.19
N ASN A 240 -0.05 9.18 -13.41
CA ASN A 240 -1.49 9.00 -13.61
C ASN A 240 -1.82 7.51 -13.48
N ILE A 241 -3.01 7.21 -12.97
CA ILE A 241 -3.61 5.89 -13.10
C ILE A 241 -4.21 5.76 -14.51
N ILE A 242 -4.02 4.61 -15.15
CA ILE A 242 -4.57 4.30 -16.46
C ILE A 242 -5.24 2.91 -16.41
N VAL A 243 -6.44 2.84 -16.98
CA VAL A 243 -7.20 1.59 -17.12
C VAL A 243 -7.72 1.50 -18.54
N ASN A 244 -7.43 0.39 -19.24
CA ASN A 244 -7.86 0.21 -20.63
C ASN A 244 -8.08 -1.25 -21.02
N VAL A 245 -8.76 -1.41 -22.16
CA VAL A 245 -8.78 -2.68 -22.92
C VAL A 245 -8.25 -2.42 -24.32
N ALA A 246 -7.02 -2.82 -24.62
CA ALA A 246 -6.49 -2.83 -25.97
C ALA A 246 -7.04 -4.02 -26.77
N VAL A 247 -7.07 -3.89 -28.10
CA VAL A 247 -7.46 -4.92 -29.04
C VAL A 247 -6.31 -5.14 -30.04
N GLY A 248 -5.72 -6.33 -30.01
CA GLY A 248 -4.55 -6.69 -30.80
C GLY A 248 -3.24 -6.12 -30.25
N GLY A 249 -2.23 -6.08 -31.10
CA GLY A 249 -0.92 -5.53 -30.75
C GLY A 249 0.11 -6.59 -30.36
N ASN A 250 1.30 -6.12 -29.98
CA ASN A 250 2.49 -6.96 -29.87
C ASN A 250 2.46 -7.95 -28.68
N PHE A 251 1.64 -7.68 -27.65
CA PHE A 251 1.60 -8.48 -26.42
C PHE A 251 0.63 -9.67 -26.49
N GLY A 252 -0.66 -9.39 -26.73
CA GLY A 252 -1.72 -10.42 -26.81
C GLY A 252 -1.92 -11.05 -28.18
N GLY A 253 -1.26 -10.51 -29.23
CA GLY A 253 -1.49 -10.85 -30.62
C GLY A 253 -2.82 -10.33 -31.15
N ASP A 254 -3.02 -10.35 -32.47
CA ASP A 254 -4.22 -9.77 -33.09
C ASP A 254 -5.47 -10.65 -32.93
N PRO A 255 -6.68 -10.05 -32.99
CA PRO A 255 -7.93 -10.78 -33.18
C PRO A 255 -7.88 -11.75 -34.37
N ASN A 256 -8.56 -12.89 -34.26
CA ASN A 256 -8.67 -13.87 -35.33
C ASN A 256 -10.07 -14.53 -35.34
N GLY A 257 -10.22 -15.64 -36.08
CA GLY A 257 -11.51 -16.34 -36.22
C GLY A 257 -12.11 -16.90 -34.92
N SER A 258 -11.34 -16.97 -33.82
CA SER A 258 -11.84 -17.37 -32.50
C SER A 258 -12.21 -16.18 -31.60
N THR A 259 -11.95 -14.95 -32.02
CA THR A 259 -12.23 -13.75 -31.22
C THR A 259 -13.73 -13.50 -31.12
N VAL A 260 -14.23 -13.33 -29.90
CA VAL A 260 -15.64 -13.05 -29.59
C VAL A 260 -15.81 -11.59 -29.16
N PHE A 261 -16.75 -10.87 -29.77
CA PHE A 261 -17.16 -9.51 -29.39
C PHE A 261 -18.65 -9.47 -29.02
N PRO A 262 -19.10 -8.55 -28.16
CA PRO A 262 -18.29 -7.59 -27.41
C PRO A 262 -17.53 -8.26 -26.25
N GLN A 263 -16.50 -7.58 -25.74
CA GLN A 263 -15.82 -7.93 -24.49
C GLN A 263 -15.83 -6.73 -23.56
N THR A 264 -16.03 -6.97 -22.27
CA THR A 264 -16.08 -5.90 -21.27
C THR A 264 -15.17 -6.24 -20.11
N MET A 265 -14.32 -5.28 -19.73
CA MET A 265 -13.63 -5.27 -18.44
C MET A 265 -14.52 -4.54 -17.44
N LEU A 266 -14.80 -5.17 -16.30
CA LEU A 266 -15.52 -4.54 -15.18
C LEU A 266 -14.53 -4.15 -14.10
N VAL A 267 -14.65 -2.94 -13.57
CA VAL A 267 -13.86 -2.47 -12.43
C VAL A 267 -14.82 -2.03 -11.34
N ASP A 268 -14.74 -2.70 -10.19
CA ASP A 268 -15.56 -2.46 -9.00
C ASP A 268 -15.07 -1.21 -8.26
N TYR A 269 -13.75 -1.11 -8.05
CA TYR A 269 -13.12 0.08 -7.51
C TYR A 269 -11.69 0.27 -8.00
N VAL A 270 -11.21 1.52 -7.89
CA VAL A 270 -9.78 1.85 -7.86
C VAL A 270 -9.50 2.65 -6.60
N ARG A 271 -8.47 2.27 -5.85
CA ARG A 271 -8.09 2.88 -4.58
C ARG A 271 -6.59 3.16 -4.54
N TYR A 272 -6.24 4.26 -3.89
CA TYR A 272 -4.87 4.69 -3.62
C TYR A 272 -4.73 5.01 -2.14
N TRP A 273 -3.74 4.39 -1.51
CA TRP A 273 -3.32 4.68 -0.16
C TRP A 273 -1.91 5.24 -0.15
N GLN A 274 -1.67 6.20 0.73
CA GLN A 274 -0.32 6.57 1.12
C GLN A 274 0.06 5.73 2.32
N ARG A 275 1.34 5.36 2.40
CA ARG A 275 1.82 4.73 3.63
C ARG A 275 1.60 5.76 4.73
N GLU A 276 1.01 5.36 5.84
CA GLU A 276 1.03 6.20 7.03
C GLU A 276 2.49 6.60 7.23
N ASP A 277 2.74 7.90 7.45
CA ASP A 277 4.08 8.33 7.78
C ASP A 277 4.48 7.52 9.01
N ALA A 278 5.43 6.59 8.84
CA ALA A 278 6.21 6.14 9.99
C ALA A 278 6.69 7.45 10.61
N PRO A 279 6.43 7.70 11.92
CA PRO A 279 6.88 8.93 12.54
C PRO A 279 8.33 9.13 12.12
N PRO A 280 8.70 10.28 11.53
CA PRO A 280 10.02 10.46 10.94
C PRO A 280 11.08 9.94 11.91
N GLU A 281 11.99 9.12 11.39
CA GLU A 281 13.02 8.46 12.20
C GLU A 281 13.72 9.53 13.06
N PRO A 282 13.54 9.54 14.40
CA PRO A 282 14.05 10.63 15.22
C PRO A 282 15.59 10.60 15.24
N GLY A 283 16.23 11.33 14.33
CA GLY A 283 17.68 11.39 14.26
C GLY A 283 18.35 10.07 13.91
N ASN A 284 19.54 9.81 14.47
CA ASN A 284 20.31 8.61 14.14
C ASN A 284 19.74 7.38 14.86
N ASN A 285 19.38 6.35 14.09
CA ASN A 285 19.07 5.02 14.62
C ASN A 285 20.24 4.51 15.47
N LEU A 286 19.97 4.22 16.74
CA LEU A 286 20.98 3.80 17.72
C LEU A 286 21.39 2.33 17.52
N LEU A 287 20.59 1.55 16.81
CA LEU A 287 20.86 0.14 16.53
C LEU A 287 21.96 -0.01 15.49
N SER A 288 22.82 -1.00 15.68
CA SER A 288 23.69 -1.51 14.62
C SER A 288 22.92 -2.50 13.77
N ASN A 289 23.01 -2.37 12.44
CA ASN A 289 22.34 -3.24 11.47
C ASN A 289 20.80 -3.41 11.72
N PRO A 290 20.04 -2.30 11.75
CA PRO A 290 18.59 -2.31 11.99
C PRO A 290 17.75 -3.00 10.89
N GLY A 291 18.20 -2.94 9.64
CA GLY A 291 17.54 -3.60 8.50
C GLY A 291 18.03 -5.04 8.25
N PHE A 292 18.94 -5.56 9.08
CA PHE A 292 19.53 -6.90 8.92
C PHE A 292 20.28 -7.14 7.59
N ASP A 293 20.54 -6.10 6.81
CA ASP A 293 21.19 -6.14 5.50
C ASP A 293 22.72 -6.28 5.56
N ASP A 294 23.33 -5.86 6.68
CA ASP A 294 24.77 -5.79 6.79
C ASP A 294 25.44 -7.16 6.76
N SER A 295 26.67 -7.17 6.26
CA SER A 295 27.53 -8.36 6.17
C SER A 295 26.90 -9.50 5.37
N GLY A 296 26.10 -9.18 4.34
CA GLY A 296 25.48 -10.16 3.43
C GLY A 296 24.17 -10.74 3.96
N GLY A 297 23.54 -10.07 4.91
CA GLY A 297 22.31 -10.52 5.56
C GLY A 297 22.55 -11.34 6.80
N SER A 298 23.02 -10.68 7.85
CA SER A 298 23.38 -11.32 9.11
C SER A 298 22.68 -10.67 10.30
N LEU A 299 22.66 -11.37 11.43
CA LEU A 299 22.25 -10.81 12.72
C LEU A 299 23.44 -10.18 13.47
N ASN A 300 24.45 -9.69 12.75
CA ASN A 300 25.56 -8.97 13.38
C ASN A 300 25.02 -7.73 14.11
N GLY A 301 25.52 -7.47 15.32
CA GLY A 301 24.97 -6.46 16.24
C GLY A 301 23.85 -6.96 17.15
N TRP A 302 23.21 -8.09 16.81
CA TRP A 302 22.08 -8.63 17.56
C TRP A 302 22.48 -9.85 18.41
N SER A 303 22.07 -9.82 19.68
CA SER A 303 22.13 -10.97 20.59
C SER A 303 20.91 -11.86 20.39
N VAL A 304 21.15 -13.08 19.91
CA VAL A 304 20.12 -14.07 19.60
C VAL A 304 19.92 -15.04 20.77
N PHE A 305 18.66 -15.38 21.07
CA PHE A 305 18.29 -16.36 22.10
C PHE A 305 17.23 -17.34 21.61
N GLY A 306 17.16 -18.50 22.25
CA GLY A 306 16.19 -19.54 21.88
C GLY A 306 16.36 -20.10 20.47
N ASN A 307 17.57 -20.04 19.92
CA ASN A 307 17.92 -20.47 18.57
C ASN A 307 18.54 -21.88 18.58
N THR A 308 17.83 -22.86 19.16
CA THR A 308 18.33 -24.25 19.29
C THR A 308 18.22 -25.03 17.98
N ILE A 309 17.31 -24.61 17.12
CA ILE A 309 17.28 -24.87 15.69
C ILE A 309 17.58 -23.52 15.01
N PRO A 310 17.85 -23.42 13.70
CA PRO A 310 18.03 -22.11 13.07
C PRO A 310 16.66 -21.42 12.90
N ASN A 311 16.05 -21.01 14.02
CA ASN A 311 14.73 -20.39 14.11
C ASN A 311 14.75 -18.89 14.40
N VAL A 312 15.93 -18.30 14.52
CA VAL A 312 16.17 -16.86 14.53
C VAL A 312 17.25 -16.58 13.48
N LEU A 313 16.88 -15.96 12.37
CA LEU A 313 17.79 -15.71 11.25
C LEU A 313 17.41 -14.47 10.44
N ALA A 314 18.39 -13.88 9.76
CA ALA A 314 18.12 -12.91 8.68
C ALA A 314 17.70 -13.68 7.41
N ASN A 315 16.63 -13.23 6.75
CA ASN A 315 15.98 -13.91 5.63
C ASN A 315 15.74 -12.94 4.46
N ASP A 316 15.83 -13.41 3.21
CA ASP A 316 15.58 -12.60 1.98
C ASP A 316 14.14 -12.69 1.46
N GLN A 317 13.26 -13.44 2.13
CA GLN A 317 11.85 -13.47 1.79
C GLN A 317 11.11 -12.48 2.67
N LEU A 318 10.02 -11.92 2.15
CA LEU A 318 9.15 -11.00 2.88
C LEU A 318 9.97 -9.91 3.58
N VAL A 319 10.62 -9.08 2.75
CA VAL A 319 11.41 -7.92 3.16
C VAL A 319 10.53 -6.67 3.02
N ASN A 320 10.49 -5.81 4.04
CA ASN A 320 9.76 -4.53 4.04
C ASN A 320 10.65 -3.40 3.53
N ASN A 321 11.91 -3.38 3.93
CA ASN A 321 12.90 -2.39 3.50
C ASN A 321 14.24 -3.09 3.26
N GLY A 322 15.00 -2.65 2.25
CA GLY A 322 16.31 -3.24 1.94
C GLY A 322 16.21 -4.64 1.31
N THR A 323 17.03 -5.56 1.79
CA THR A 323 17.23 -6.91 1.22
C THR A 323 16.99 -8.05 2.19
N ARG A 324 16.79 -7.76 3.49
CA ARG A 324 16.65 -8.75 4.54
C ARG A 324 15.62 -8.34 5.57
N ALA A 325 15.02 -9.35 6.21
CA ALA A 325 14.20 -9.20 7.40
C ALA A 325 14.59 -10.26 8.43
N LEU A 326 14.31 -10.00 9.71
CA LEU A 326 14.47 -10.96 10.78
C LEU A 326 13.31 -11.96 10.77
N LYS A 327 13.59 -13.23 10.48
CA LYS A 327 12.63 -14.34 10.63
C LYS A 327 12.78 -14.98 12.00
N ILE A 328 11.67 -15.10 12.74
CA ILE A 328 11.59 -15.78 14.03
C ILE A 328 10.46 -16.83 14.02
N PHE A 329 10.72 -18.01 14.57
CA PHE A 329 9.70 -19.02 14.88
C PHE A 329 10.05 -19.82 16.13
N GLY A 330 9.14 -20.68 16.59
CA GLY A 330 9.32 -21.47 17.81
C GLY A 330 10.30 -22.64 17.67
N GLN A 331 10.71 -23.23 18.81
CA GLN A 331 11.70 -24.31 18.87
C GLN A 331 11.09 -25.71 18.77
N PHE A 332 9.77 -25.84 18.88
CA PHE A 332 9.03 -27.11 18.85
C PHE A 332 9.45 -28.14 19.91
N ASN A 333 10.06 -27.70 21.01
CA ASN A 333 10.73 -28.57 21.98
C ASN A 333 10.02 -28.72 23.33
N GLY A 334 8.83 -28.14 23.49
CA GLY A 334 8.02 -28.25 24.70
C GLY A 334 7.20 -27.01 25.00
N PRO A 335 6.44 -27.02 26.11
CA PRO A 335 5.52 -25.95 26.45
C PRO A 335 6.26 -24.67 26.83
N ASN A 336 5.83 -23.56 26.24
CA ASN A 336 6.27 -22.19 26.50
C ASN A 336 7.77 -21.96 26.29
N ASN A 337 8.22 -22.07 25.04
CA ASN A 337 9.57 -21.71 24.65
C ASN A 337 9.62 -20.29 24.05
N LEU A 338 10.77 -19.62 24.23
CA LEU A 338 11.02 -18.26 23.77
C LEU A 338 12.18 -18.24 22.79
N SER A 339 12.03 -17.50 21.71
CA SER A 339 13.05 -17.29 20.69
C SER A 339 13.05 -15.84 20.25
N GLY A 340 14.20 -15.31 19.86
CA GLY A 340 14.26 -13.93 19.43
C GLY A 340 15.64 -13.31 19.35
N ALA A 341 15.64 -12.00 19.16
CA ALA A 341 16.83 -11.18 19.02
C ALA A 341 16.69 -9.92 19.86
N SER A 342 17.82 -9.43 20.37
CA SER A 342 17.89 -8.21 21.17
C SER A 342 19.16 -7.44 20.90
N GLN A 343 19.12 -6.12 21.05
CA GLN A 343 20.30 -5.26 20.92
C GLN A 343 20.25 -4.14 21.95
N GLY A 344 21.33 -3.99 22.71
CA GLY A 344 21.49 -2.96 23.73
C GLY A 344 22.22 -1.74 23.18
N VAL A 345 21.73 -0.56 23.53
CA VAL A 345 22.32 0.73 23.19
C VAL A 345 22.58 1.55 24.46
N ALA A 346 23.61 2.38 24.43
CA ALA A 346 23.94 3.22 25.57
C ALA A 346 22.99 4.43 25.62
N ILE A 347 22.47 4.72 26.82
CA ILE A 347 21.55 5.82 27.10
C ILE A 347 21.93 6.50 28.41
N SER A 348 21.28 7.61 28.71
CA SER A 348 21.28 8.28 30.00
C SER A 348 19.91 8.20 30.67
N GLU A 349 19.89 8.31 32.00
CA GLU A 349 18.66 8.55 32.75
C GLU A 349 17.88 9.74 32.17
N GLY A 350 16.57 9.58 32.00
CA GLY A 350 15.68 10.61 31.48
C GLY A 350 15.59 10.72 29.96
N ASP A 351 16.42 9.99 29.21
CA ASP A 351 16.31 9.90 27.75
C ASP A 351 14.92 9.39 27.35
N SER A 352 14.27 10.07 26.40
CA SER A 352 13.07 9.56 25.74
C SER A 352 13.47 8.68 24.56
N LEU A 353 12.84 7.52 24.47
CA LEU A 353 13.15 6.50 23.48
C LEU A 353 11.90 6.14 22.70
N ARG A 354 12.05 6.04 21.38
CA ARG A 354 11.05 5.45 20.48
C ARG A 354 11.67 4.25 19.76
N ALA A 355 10.98 3.12 19.82
CA ALA A 355 11.32 1.93 19.05
C ALA A 355 10.29 1.69 17.95
N LEU A 356 10.77 1.36 16.76
CA LEU A 356 9.96 1.03 15.59
C LEU A 356 10.22 -0.41 15.16
N ALA A 357 9.19 -1.06 14.62
CA ALA A 357 9.30 -2.32 13.89
C ALA A 357 8.07 -2.57 13.01
N SER A 358 8.26 -3.17 11.85
CA SER A 358 7.19 -3.75 11.03
C SER A 358 7.17 -5.26 11.21
N THR A 359 6.00 -5.88 11.30
CA THR A 359 5.85 -7.35 11.38
C THR A 359 4.96 -7.89 10.27
N ARG A 360 5.29 -9.06 9.73
CA ARG A 360 4.47 -9.78 8.75
C ARG A 360 4.48 -11.28 9.00
N SER A 361 3.30 -11.88 9.00
CA SER A 361 3.09 -13.33 8.99
C SER A 361 2.41 -13.72 7.67
N PRO A 362 3.02 -14.57 6.84
CA PRO A 362 2.40 -15.01 5.60
C PRO A 362 1.40 -16.13 5.83
N SER A 363 0.33 -16.20 5.04
CA SER A 363 -0.68 -17.27 5.15
C SER A 363 -0.12 -18.69 4.95
N TRP A 364 1.01 -18.82 4.24
CA TRP A 364 1.69 -20.11 4.05
C TRP A 364 2.64 -20.52 5.20
N ASP A 365 2.97 -19.62 6.14
CA ASP A 365 3.71 -19.89 7.40
C ASP A 365 3.00 -19.20 8.57
N SER A 366 1.68 -19.39 8.57
CA SER A 366 0.67 -18.63 9.31
C SER A 366 0.81 -18.67 10.84
N LEU A 367 0.46 -17.56 11.50
CA LEU A 367 0.20 -17.51 12.94
C LEU A 367 -1.31 -17.52 13.24
N PHE A 368 -2.15 -17.22 12.25
CA PHE A 368 -3.59 -17.08 12.42
C PHE A 368 -4.25 -18.31 13.05
N GLY A 369 -5.11 -18.06 14.05
CA GLY A 369 -5.82 -19.06 14.82
C GLY A 369 -4.95 -19.87 15.81
N LYS A 370 -3.67 -19.53 15.98
CA LYS A 370 -2.73 -20.25 16.86
C LYS A 370 -2.38 -19.47 18.11
N SER A 371 -1.66 -20.13 19.00
CA SER A 371 -1.27 -19.59 20.31
C SER A 371 0.08 -18.86 20.33
N ASN A 372 0.78 -18.82 19.20
CA ASN A 372 2.06 -18.12 19.09
C ASN A 372 1.85 -16.60 19.13
N ASP A 373 2.77 -15.90 19.77
CA ASP A 373 2.74 -14.44 19.87
C ASP A 373 4.14 -13.82 19.83
N VAL A 374 4.20 -12.55 19.46
CA VAL A 374 5.43 -11.77 19.32
C VAL A 374 5.29 -10.47 20.11
N THR A 375 6.24 -10.23 21.01
CA THR A 375 6.29 -9.03 21.86
C THR A 375 7.53 -8.21 21.52
N MET A 376 7.35 -6.91 21.33
CA MET A 376 8.43 -5.92 21.29
C MET A 376 8.62 -5.32 22.68
N LYS A 377 9.87 -5.11 23.09
CA LYS A 377 10.22 -4.57 24.42
C LYS A 377 11.34 -3.55 24.35
N ILE A 378 11.26 -2.54 25.21
CA ILE A 378 12.41 -1.72 25.62
C ILE A 378 12.71 -2.08 27.08
N GLU A 379 13.85 -2.73 27.30
CA GLU A 379 14.33 -3.13 28.64
C GLU A 379 15.43 -2.18 29.13
N PHE A 380 15.42 -1.81 30.41
CA PHE A 380 16.39 -0.88 31.00
C PHE A 380 17.32 -1.58 31.99
N TYR A 381 18.60 -1.21 31.93
CA TYR A 381 19.62 -1.77 32.82
C TYR A 381 20.54 -0.69 33.40
N SER A 382 20.95 -0.87 34.66
CA SER A 382 21.93 -0.04 35.38
C SER A 382 23.39 -0.43 35.09
N ILE A 383 23.60 -1.51 34.35
CA ILE A 383 24.92 -1.99 33.91
C ILE A 383 24.79 -2.42 32.45
N PHE A 384 25.60 -1.83 31.58
CA PHE A 384 25.61 -2.19 30.16
C PHE A 384 26.05 -3.65 29.95
N GLY A 385 25.28 -4.39 29.16
CA GLY A 385 25.47 -5.81 28.87
C GLY A 385 25.02 -6.74 30.00
N ALA A 386 24.24 -6.25 30.97
CA ALA A 386 23.72 -7.09 32.04
C ALA A 386 22.79 -8.19 31.50
N ALA A 387 22.87 -9.38 32.10
CA ALA A 387 22.00 -10.49 31.72
C ALA A 387 20.53 -10.19 32.06
N ALA A 388 19.61 -10.69 31.24
CA ALA A 388 18.18 -10.59 31.49
C ALA A 388 17.80 -11.17 32.86
N GLY A 389 16.96 -10.45 33.61
CA GLY A 389 16.55 -10.83 34.97
C GLY A 389 17.65 -10.74 36.04
N SER A 390 18.81 -10.18 35.72
CA SER A 390 19.86 -9.91 36.72
C SER A 390 19.49 -8.75 37.64
N SER A 391 20.25 -8.56 38.72
CA SER A 391 20.08 -7.42 39.63
C SER A 391 20.30 -6.06 38.98
N GLY A 392 20.86 -6.02 37.76
CA GLY A 392 21.03 -4.79 36.98
C GLY A 392 19.78 -4.36 36.23
N PHE A 393 18.75 -5.21 36.13
CA PHE A 393 17.49 -4.90 35.44
C PHE A 393 16.67 -3.87 36.22
N LEU A 394 16.27 -2.81 35.54
CA LEU A 394 15.52 -1.68 36.13
C LEU A 394 14.03 -1.71 35.77
N GLY A 395 13.65 -2.38 34.69
CA GLY A 395 12.27 -2.47 34.23
C GLY A 395 12.17 -2.61 32.71
N GLU A 396 10.96 -2.78 32.20
CA GLU A 396 10.67 -2.82 30.78
C GLU A 396 9.34 -2.13 30.45
N VAL A 397 9.24 -1.63 29.22
CA VAL A 397 7.97 -1.33 28.56
C VAL A 397 7.81 -2.34 27.42
N SER A 398 6.60 -2.84 27.18
CA SER A 398 6.37 -3.87 26.16
C SER A 398 5.03 -3.73 25.46
N GLN A 399 4.97 -4.22 24.22
CA GLN A 399 3.80 -4.24 23.36
C GLN A 399 3.70 -5.59 22.66
N LEU A 400 2.49 -6.16 22.63
CA LEU A 400 2.16 -7.29 21.76
C LEU A 400 2.06 -6.76 20.32
N ILE A 401 2.95 -7.21 19.44
CA ILE A 401 3.09 -6.70 18.06
C ILE A 401 2.61 -7.68 16.99
N HIS A 402 2.37 -8.95 17.36
CA HIS A 402 1.75 -9.92 16.47
C HIS A 402 1.23 -11.13 17.26
N ASP A 403 0.05 -11.66 16.89
CA ASP A 403 -0.49 -12.90 17.47
C ASP A 403 -1.39 -13.65 16.47
N GLY A 404 -2.07 -14.69 16.93
CA GLY A 404 -2.99 -15.48 16.10
C GLY A 404 -4.28 -14.78 15.66
N SER A 405 -4.46 -13.50 15.98
CA SER A 405 -5.57 -12.65 15.50
C SER A 405 -5.12 -11.57 14.51
N SER A 406 -3.81 -11.35 14.37
CA SER A 406 -3.24 -10.38 13.44
C SER A 406 -3.53 -10.73 11.98
N ALA A 407 -3.64 -9.71 11.13
CA ALA A 407 -3.83 -9.87 9.70
C ALA A 407 -2.59 -10.53 9.06
N GLU A 408 -2.83 -11.47 8.14
CA GLU A 408 -1.78 -12.15 7.40
C GLU A 408 -1.50 -11.46 6.06
N ASP A 409 -0.33 -11.75 5.50
CA ASP A 409 0.12 -11.29 4.18
C ASP A 409 0.28 -9.77 4.00
N ILE A 410 0.17 -9.00 5.08
CA ILE A 410 0.46 -7.56 5.12
C ILE A 410 1.52 -7.25 6.18
N TRP A 411 2.25 -6.16 5.97
CA TRP A 411 3.12 -5.59 7.00
C TRP A 411 2.29 -4.77 7.99
N LEU A 412 2.58 -4.92 9.27
CA LEU A 412 1.95 -4.19 10.37
C LEU A 412 3.05 -3.38 11.07
N ASP A 413 2.90 -2.07 11.13
CA ASP A 413 3.87 -1.19 11.78
C ASP A 413 3.57 -1.02 13.28
N HIS A 414 4.62 -0.93 14.09
CA HIS A 414 4.56 -0.86 15.55
C HIS A 414 5.50 0.22 16.07
N THR A 415 4.99 1.01 17.01
CA THR A 415 5.76 2.02 17.74
C THR A 415 5.65 1.77 19.24
N LEU A 416 6.79 1.75 19.94
CA LEU A 416 6.87 1.62 21.39
C LEU A 416 7.73 2.73 21.98
N GLU A 417 7.17 3.51 22.90
CA GLU A 417 7.85 4.63 23.54
C GLU A 417 8.16 4.33 25.00
N ALA A 418 9.28 4.85 25.50
CA ALA A 418 9.69 4.71 26.89
C ALA A 418 10.62 5.85 27.33
N ILE A 419 10.55 6.21 28.61
CA ILE A 419 11.51 7.13 29.24
C ILE A 419 12.47 6.31 30.10
N ALA A 420 13.77 6.55 29.93
CA ALA A 420 14.81 5.89 30.71
C ALA A 420 14.66 6.17 32.22
N PRO A 421 14.48 5.14 33.06
CA PRO A 421 14.31 5.32 34.49
C PRO A 421 15.61 5.74 35.17
N GLN A 422 15.49 6.08 36.46
CA GLN A 422 16.65 6.42 37.29
C GLN A 422 17.73 5.34 37.23
N ASP A 423 19.00 5.77 37.15
CA ASP A 423 20.20 4.93 37.06
C ASP A 423 20.34 4.10 35.76
N ALA A 424 19.50 4.31 34.75
CA ALA A 424 19.62 3.59 33.48
C ALA A 424 20.86 4.02 32.68
N VAL A 425 21.59 3.03 32.15
CA VAL A 425 22.77 3.21 31.29
C VAL A 425 22.69 2.42 29.98
N GLU A 426 21.74 1.48 29.89
CA GLU A 426 21.43 0.70 28.69
C GLU A 426 19.91 0.62 28.51
N ALA A 427 19.49 0.84 27.27
CA ALA A 427 18.18 0.45 26.77
C ALA A 427 18.39 -0.69 25.78
N ARG A 428 17.58 -1.74 25.88
CA ARG A 428 17.68 -2.92 25.02
C ARG A 428 16.35 -3.14 24.31
N LEU A 429 16.38 -3.02 22.98
CA LEU A 429 15.26 -3.42 22.14
C LEU A 429 15.29 -4.93 21.99
N SER A 430 14.16 -5.59 22.29
CA SER A 430 14.02 -7.04 22.23
C SER A 430 12.75 -7.44 21.48
N PHE A 431 12.89 -8.35 20.51
CA PHE A 431 11.78 -9.06 19.87
C PHE A 431 11.69 -10.47 20.41
N VAL A 432 10.56 -10.80 21.03
CA VAL A 432 10.36 -12.08 21.73
C VAL A 432 9.21 -12.84 21.09
N PHE A 433 9.51 -13.94 20.41
CA PHE A 433 8.54 -14.92 19.95
C PHE A 433 8.28 -15.94 21.05
N ARG A 434 7.03 -16.06 21.48
CA ARG A 434 6.58 -17.06 22.43
C ARG A 434 5.83 -18.17 21.70
N GLN A 435 6.23 -19.42 21.94
CA GLN A 435 5.53 -20.61 21.48
C GLN A 435 5.01 -21.38 22.71
N PRO A 436 3.74 -21.19 23.12
CA PRO A 436 3.16 -21.90 24.26
C PRO A 436 3.08 -23.42 24.08
N GLY A 437 2.88 -23.88 22.85
CA GLY A 437 2.78 -25.30 22.49
C GLY A 437 3.83 -25.71 21.46
N THR A 438 3.37 -26.31 20.36
CA THR A 438 4.22 -26.69 19.21
C THR A 438 3.59 -26.25 17.89
N ASP A 439 2.71 -25.25 17.93
CA ASP A 439 2.07 -24.70 16.73
C ASP A 439 3.15 -24.13 15.81
N ASN A 440 3.08 -24.45 14.52
CA ASN A 440 3.94 -23.87 13.49
C ASN A 440 3.55 -22.42 13.20
N GLY A 441 4.35 -21.74 12.39
CA GLY A 441 4.17 -20.34 12.04
C GLY A 441 5.41 -19.54 12.36
N ALA A 442 5.68 -18.54 11.52
CA ALA A 442 6.84 -17.67 11.66
C ALA A 442 6.46 -16.22 11.44
N ILE A 443 7.24 -15.34 12.06
CA ILE A 443 7.13 -13.90 11.86
C ILE A 443 8.36 -13.37 11.14
N TRP A 444 8.15 -12.41 10.25
CA TRP A 444 9.19 -11.55 9.69
C TRP A 444 9.08 -10.19 10.35
N ILE A 445 10.22 -9.65 10.78
CA ILE A 445 10.34 -8.35 11.42
C ILE A 445 11.36 -7.52 10.64
N ASP A 446 11.01 -6.30 10.29
CA ASP A 446 11.85 -5.40 9.48
C ASP A 446 11.56 -3.94 9.83
N SER A 447 12.23 -2.98 9.18
CA SER A 447 12.14 -1.54 9.45
C SER A 447 12.28 -1.25 10.95
N THR A 448 13.29 -1.89 11.57
CA THR A 448 13.47 -1.81 13.01
C THR A 448 14.32 -0.60 13.38
N GLY A 449 14.02 0.00 14.52
CA GLY A 449 14.81 1.13 14.99
C GLY A 449 14.63 1.40 16.46
N LEU A 450 15.63 2.06 17.04
CA LEU A 450 15.57 2.61 18.39
C LEU A 450 16.23 3.98 18.36
N PHE A 451 15.51 5.00 18.79
CA PHE A 451 15.88 6.39 18.61
C PHE A 451 15.83 7.13 19.93
N LEU A 452 16.68 8.14 20.08
CA LEU A 452 16.50 9.16 21.10
C LEU A 452 15.53 10.19 20.54
N GLU A 453 14.41 10.36 21.20
CA GLU A 453 13.54 11.48 20.88
C GLU A 453 14.06 12.73 21.56
N THR A 454 14.51 13.68 20.75
CA THR A 454 14.61 15.06 21.20
C THR A 454 13.24 15.69 21.05
N PHE A 455 12.44 15.70 22.11
CA PHE A 455 11.25 16.53 22.13
C PHE A 455 11.69 17.99 22.05
N ILE A 456 11.56 18.59 20.87
CA ILE A 456 11.61 20.03 20.70
C ILE A 456 10.16 20.50 20.85
N ASP A 457 9.89 21.29 21.90
CA ASP A 457 8.56 21.87 22.08
C ASP A 457 8.15 22.61 20.78
N GLY A 458 7.08 22.19 20.11
CA GLY A 458 6.66 22.80 18.84
C GLY A 458 7.07 22.05 17.57
N ASP A 459 7.86 20.99 17.69
CA ASP A 459 8.09 19.98 16.66
C ASP A 459 6.90 19.02 16.67
N PHE A 460 5.96 19.24 15.77
CA PHE A 460 4.67 18.57 15.70
C PHE A 460 4.63 17.47 14.65
N ASP A 461 5.55 17.48 13.69
CA ASP A 461 5.73 16.35 12.77
C ASP A 461 6.89 15.43 13.15
N LEU A 462 7.61 15.75 14.23
CA LEU A 462 8.66 14.96 14.88
C LEU A 462 9.90 14.77 14.04
N ASP A 463 10.18 15.69 13.13
CA ASP A 463 11.35 15.65 12.24
C ASP A 463 12.65 16.20 12.88
N ASN A 464 12.58 16.54 14.18
CA ASN A 464 13.62 17.16 14.99
C ASN A 464 14.04 18.56 14.54
N ASP A 465 13.19 19.27 13.82
CA ASP A 465 13.25 20.72 13.72
C ASP A 465 11.90 21.39 14.04
N VAL A 466 11.85 22.72 13.94
CA VAL A 466 10.61 23.47 14.20
C VAL A 466 10.48 24.50 13.09
N ASP A 467 9.68 24.18 12.10
CA ASP A 467 9.56 24.90 10.84
C ASP A 467 8.11 25.07 10.35
N GLY A 468 7.89 25.31 9.05
CA GLY A 468 6.55 25.51 8.51
C GLY A 468 5.70 24.25 8.45
N ALA A 469 6.32 23.06 8.41
CA ALA A 469 5.67 21.77 8.31
C ALA A 469 4.97 21.40 9.62
N ASP A 470 5.58 21.67 10.77
CA ASP A 470 4.95 21.55 12.09
C ASP A 470 3.68 22.36 12.19
N PHE A 471 3.71 23.61 11.71
CA PHE A 471 2.54 24.45 11.72
C PHE A 471 1.39 23.85 10.91
N LEU A 472 1.70 23.19 9.79
CA LEU A 472 0.72 22.47 8.98
C LEU A 472 0.22 21.21 9.70
N ALA A 473 1.09 20.47 10.38
CA ALA A 473 0.71 19.32 11.22
C ALA A 473 -0.28 19.76 12.31
N TRP A 474 0.03 20.82 13.05
CA TRP A 474 -0.86 21.41 14.05
C TRP A 474 -2.16 21.98 13.49
N GLN A 475 -2.15 22.52 12.26
CA GLN A 475 -3.37 22.97 11.60
C GLN A 475 -4.31 21.82 11.24
N ARG A 476 -3.75 20.65 10.92
CA ARG A 476 -4.52 19.44 10.59
C ARG A 476 -5.06 18.77 11.85
N ASP A 477 -4.26 18.76 12.91
CA ASP A 477 -4.64 18.27 14.22
C ASP A 477 -4.08 19.17 15.33
N ASN A 478 -4.96 19.93 15.98
CA ASN A 478 -4.60 20.84 17.07
C ASN A 478 -4.40 20.13 18.42
N SER A 479 -4.47 18.79 18.45
CA SER A 479 -4.15 17.97 19.62
C SER A 479 -2.66 17.61 19.74
N VAL A 480 -1.89 17.75 18.65
CA VAL A 480 -0.45 17.43 18.59
C VAL A 480 0.42 18.35 19.46
N GLY A 481 -0.10 19.52 19.85
CA GLY A 481 0.60 20.42 20.75
C GLY A 481 0.02 21.84 20.79
N SER A 482 0.70 22.74 21.49
CA SER A 482 0.28 24.13 21.62
C SER A 482 0.98 25.01 20.60
N LEU A 483 0.23 25.82 19.86
CA LEU A 483 0.79 26.82 18.94
C LEU A 483 1.85 27.72 19.60
N ALA A 484 1.80 27.93 20.92
CA ALA A 484 2.81 28.70 21.64
C ALA A 484 4.20 28.03 21.64
N ASP A 485 4.24 26.70 21.63
CA ASP A 485 5.47 25.90 21.64
C ASP A 485 6.16 26.02 20.27
N TRP A 486 5.39 25.90 19.19
CA TRP A 486 5.85 26.18 17.83
C TRP A 486 6.38 27.61 17.69
N GLN A 487 5.64 28.61 18.18
CA GLN A 487 6.08 30.01 18.12
C GLN A 487 7.39 30.26 18.89
N ALA A 488 7.64 29.50 19.95
CA ALA A 488 8.83 29.64 20.78
C ALA A 488 10.08 29.04 20.14
N ASN A 489 9.92 27.98 19.33
CA ASN A 489 11.04 27.20 18.78
C ASN A 489 11.18 27.33 17.25
N TYR A 490 10.20 27.93 16.56
CA TYR A 490 10.31 28.26 15.15
C TYR A 490 11.56 29.12 14.91
N SER A 491 12.47 28.63 14.06
CA SER A 491 13.78 29.21 13.70
C SER A 491 14.96 29.05 14.68
N THR A 492 14.84 28.28 15.78
CA THR A 492 15.95 28.12 16.73
C THR A 492 17.03 27.10 16.32
N SER A 493 16.76 26.23 15.33
CA SER A 493 17.72 25.21 14.84
C SER A 493 18.40 25.54 13.51
N ALA A 494 18.28 26.77 13.00
CA ALA A 494 18.99 27.15 11.77
C ALA A 494 20.43 27.58 12.08
N THR A 495 21.38 26.63 12.11
CA THR A 495 22.75 26.95 11.69
C THR A 495 22.71 27.24 10.19
N LEU A 496 22.31 28.46 9.84
CA LEU A 496 22.37 28.95 8.47
C LEU A 496 23.84 28.91 8.04
N SER A 497 24.22 27.89 7.26
CA SER A 497 25.22 28.13 6.23
C SER A 497 24.63 29.25 5.39
N ALA A 498 25.20 30.45 5.51
CA ALA A 498 24.71 31.60 4.78
C ALA A 498 24.72 31.25 3.28
N VAL A 499 23.54 31.03 2.71
CA VAL A 499 23.34 31.09 1.27
C VAL A 499 23.83 32.48 0.87
N PRO A 500 24.87 32.62 0.04
CA PRO A 500 25.28 33.94 -0.40
C PRO A 500 24.11 34.52 -1.18
N GLU A 501 23.45 35.54 -0.64
CA GLU A 501 22.44 36.26 -1.40
C GLU A 501 23.04 36.68 -2.74
N PRO A 502 22.29 36.59 -3.86
CA PRO A 502 22.74 37.20 -5.09
C PRO A 502 22.92 38.68 -4.79
N ALA A 503 24.18 39.12 -4.79
CA ALA A 503 24.56 40.49 -4.47
C ALA A 503 23.58 41.44 -5.17
N SER A 504 23.07 42.43 -4.42
CA SER A 504 22.05 43.40 -4.81
C SER A 504 22.36 44.15 -6.14
N TYR A 505 23.55 43.93 -6.70
CA TYR A 505 23.96 44.25 -8.06
C TYR A 505 23.15 43.58 -9.16
N MET A 506 22.66 42.34 -9.01
CA MET A 506 21.89 41.64 -10.08
C MET A 506 20.49 42.22 -10.25
N LEU A 507 19.84 42.64 -9.16
CA LEU A 507 18.54 43.33 -9.21
C LEU A 507 18.69 44.76 -9.76
N ALA A 508 19.80 45.45 -9.45
CA ALA A 508 20.10 46.76 -10.00
C ALA A 508 20.40 46.71 -11.52
N LEU A 509 21.07 45.66 -12.00
CA LEU A 509 21.33 45.44 -13.44
C LEU A 509 20.05 45.12 -14.22
N ALA A 510 19.12 44.36 -13.65
CA ALA A 510 17.83 44.09 -14.28
C ALA A 510 16.97 45.36 -14.43
N ILE A 511 17.00 46.27 -13.45
CA ILE A 511 16.27 47.54 -13.49
C ILE A 511 16.91 48.52 -14.50
N ILE A 512 18.24 48.53 -14.64
CA ILE A 512 18.94 49.38 -15.61
C ILE A 512 18.72 48.89 -17.06
N CYS A 513 18.67 47.58 -17.30
CA CYS A 513 18.38 47.02 -18.63
C CYS A 513 16.92 47.29 -19.07
N LEU A 514 15.96 47.27 -18.14
CA LEU A 514 14.57 47.64 -18.42
C LEU A 514 14.39 49.15 -18.67
N ALA A 515 15.20 50.00 -18.02
CA ALA A 515 15.16 51.45 -18.24
C ALA A 515 15.78 51.87 -19.58
N LEU A 516 16.84 51.20 -20.04
CA LEU A 516 17.55 51.54 -21.28
C LEU A 516 16.90 50.97 -22.56
N GLY A 517 16.05 49.94 -22.46
CA GLY A 517 15.30 49.39 -23.60
C GLY A 517 14.12 50.26 -24.06
N SER A 518 13.73 51.28 -23.31
CA SER A 518 12.56 52.14 -23.61
C SER A 518 12.89 53.43 -24.39
N ARG A 519 14.15 53.64 -24.77
CA ARG A 519 14.60 54.81 -25.52
C ARG A 519 15.35 54.47 -26.80
N HIS A 520 14.80 53.60 -27.65
CA HIS A 520 15.05 53.72 -29.09
C HIS A 520 13.79 53.33 -29.87
N ARG A 521 13.38 54.28 -30.72
CA ARG A 521 12.58 54.04 -31.92
C ARG A 521 13.33 53.13 -32.89
#